data_AF-A0A2T1GGW8-F1
#
_entry.id   AF-A0A2T1GGW8-F1
#
_cell.length_a   1.000
_cell.length_b   1.000
_cell.length_c   1.000
_cell.angle_alpha   90.00
_cell.angle_beta   90.00
_cell.angle_gamma   90.00
#
_symmetry.space_group_name_H-M   'P 1'
#
loop_
_entity.id
_entity.type
_entity.pdbx_description
1 polymer ?
#
loop_
_entity_poly.entity_id
_entity_poly.type
_entity_poly.pdbx_seq_one_letter_code
_entity_poly.pdbx_strand_id
1 'polypeptide(L)'
;MKFFNISLVTLVSASLLFLGACSNDNKAKTETTTTSNPAAKTETTATSEPTAKTETTTATKDGEKHSEGDGHDHSKGDKKDGHSGQVVQSGKYHVEFASDPAKDSTHLDIKLHGEKDQEITDAKLTAQVQLPDGTSQTIAVPYNAEEKQYVAKLMTTATGDYKVVLQTDVKGEKFNSRFSFKR
;
A
#
# COMPACT_ATOMS: atom_id res chain seq x y z
N MET A 1 24.40 44.48 21.93
CA MET A 1 24.56 43.00 21.85
C MET A 1 25.35 42.56 23.07
N LYS A 2 24.87 41.56 23.83
CA LYS A 2 25.60 40.97 24.96
C LYS A 2 25.52 39.45 24.81
N PHE A 3 26.64 38.84 24.43
CA PHE A 3 26.76 37.41 24.26
C PHE A 3 27.06 36.79 25.64
N PHE A 4 26.23 35.86 26.10
CA PHE A 4 26.46 35.14 27.35
C PHE A 4 26.76 33.67 27.08
N ASN A 5 28.01 33.32 27.32
CA ASN A 5 28.51 32.08 27.93
C ASN A 5 27.95 30.75 27.41
N ILE A 6 28.75 30.11 26.57
CA ILE A 6 28.64 28.68 26.24
C ILE A 6 28.92 27.86 27.51
N SER A 7 27.95 27.07 27.95
CA SER A 7 28.19 25.93 28.87
C SER A 7 28.14 24.63 28.08
N LEU A 8 29.32 24.13 27.72
CA LEU A 8 29.51 22.82 27.11
C LEU A 8 29.45 21.73 28.20
N VAL A 9 28.36 20.96 28.26
CA VAL A 9 28.26 19.79 29.15
C VAL A 9 28.53 18.52 28.33
N THR A 10 29.79 18.08 28.33
CA THR A 10 30.18 16.79 27.76
C THR A 10 29.83 15.66 28.74
N LEU A 11 28.66 15.05 28.57
CA LEU A 11 28.32 13.82 29.31
C LEU A 11 28.92 12.60 28.59
N VAL A 12 30.15 12.26 28.96
CA VAL A 12 30.83 11.05 28.47
C VAL A 12 30.19 9.81 29.10
N SER A 13 29.24 9.18 28.39
CA SER A 13 28.77 7.83 28.70
C SER A 13 29.65 6.79 27.97
N ALA A 14 30.69 6.33 28.65
CA ALA A 14 31.47 5.19 28.20
C ALA A 14 30.67 3.88 28.39
N SER A 15 29.79 3.58 27.43
CA SER A 15 29.10 2.29 27.35
C SER A 15 30.04 1.25 26.76
N LEU A 16 30.38 0.25 27.57
CA LEU A 16 31.36 -0.79 27.24
C LEU A 16 30.96 -1.64 26.02
N LEU A 17 31.94 -1.87 25.14
CA LEU A 17 31.87 -2.88 24.09
C LEU A 17 31.94 -4.29 24.69
N PHE A 18 30.84 -5.04 24.65
CA PHE A 18 30.89 -6.49 24.84
C PHE A 18 31.00 -7.19 23.48
N LEU A 19 32.24 -7.37 23.01
CA LEU A 19 32.57 -8.26 21.90
C LEU A 19 32.44 -9.72 22.38
N GLY A 20 31.28 -10.32 22.10
CA GLY A 20 31.07 -11.76 22.27
C GLY A 20 31.73 -12.57 21.16
N ALA A 21 33.06 -12.70 21.19
CA ALA A 21 33.81 -13.57 20.28
C ALA A 21 34.21 -14.88 20.98
N CYS A 22 33.33 -15.89 20.93
CA CYS A 22 33.68 -17.27 21.27
C CYS A 22 34.03 -18.05 20.00
N SER A 23 35.23 -17.81 19.47
CA SER A 23 35.91 -18.83 18.66
C SER A 23 36.59 -19.81 19.60
N ASN A 24 36.17 -21.06 19.61
CA ASN A 24 37.06 -22.14 20.02
C ASN A 24 36.68 -23.43 19.30
N ASP A 25 37.53 -23.86 18.37
CA ASP A 25 37.41 -25.16 17.72
C ASP A 25 37.32 -26.29 18.76
N ASN A 26 36.36 -27.18 18.53
CA ASN A 26 36.53 -28.60 18.84
C ASN A 26 36.10 -29.37 17.60
N LYS A 27 36.99 -30.23 17.09
CA LYS A 27 36.74 -31.02 15.88
C LYS A 27 35.54 -31.96 16.09
N ALA A 28 34.39 -31.54 15.55
CA ALA A 28 33.19 -32.32 15.26
C ALA A 28 32.72 -33.28 16.38
N LYS A 29 32.02 -32.73 17.38
CA LYS A 29 31.33 -33.49 18.44
C LYS A 29 29.84 -33.10 18.42
N THR A 30 28.94 -33.94 17.91
CA THR A 30 28.25 -35.06 18.61
C THR A 30 27.28 -34.58 19.69
N GLU A 31 25.97 -34.80 19.42
CA GLU A 31 24.89 -35.38 20.27
C GLU A 31 24.87 -35.07 21.80
N THR A 32 23.75 -35.15 22.55
CA THR A 32 22.78 -36.26 22.63
C THR A 32 21.53 -35.86 23.45
N THR A 33 20.35 -36.37 23.06
CA THR A 33 19.09 -36.61 23.84
C THR A 33 18.37 -35.47 24.60
N THR A 34 17.06 -35.23 24.44
CA THR A 34 15.87 -35.94 25.04
C THR A 34 15.91 -36.06 26.59
N THR A 35 14.86 -35.84 27.40
CA THR A 35 13.39 -35.76 27.14
C THR A 35 12.66 -34.95 28.23
N SER A 36 11.60 -34.19 27.89
CA SER A 36 10.49 -33.86 28.80
C SER A 36 9.23 -33.33 28.07
N ASN A 37 8.12 -33.24 28.80
CA ASN A 37 6.83 -32.58 28.52
C ASN A 37 6.24 -32.18 29.92
N PRO A 38 5.13 -31.42 30.13
CA PRO A 38 3.84 -31.41 29.41
C PRO A 38 3.48 -30.05 28.77
N ALA A 39 2.92 -29.97 27.55
CA ALA A 39 1.56 -30.35 27.12
C ALA A 39 0.47 -29.32 27.47
N ALA A 40 0.11 -28.47 26.50
CA ALA A 40 -1.15 -27.73 26.42
C ALA A 40 -1.90 -28.16 25.14
N LYS A 41 -3.23 -28.24 25.19
CA LYS A 41 -4.05 -29.00 24.24
C LYS A 41 -4.28 -28.27 22.91
N THR A 42 -4.12 -29.01 21.82
CA THR A 42 -4.77 -28.74 20.53
C THR A 42 -6.16 -29.39 20.54
N GLU A 43 -7.19 -28.69 20.08
CA GLU A 43 -8.53 -29.26 19.88
C GLU A 43 -8.88 -29.19 18.38
N THR A 44 -9.14 -30.36 17.81
CA THR A 44 -9.60 -30.53 16.42
C THR A 44 -10.80 -31.45 16.47
N THR A 45 -11.95 -30.98 16.01
CA THR A 45 -13.17 -31.78 15.94
C THR A 45 -13.86 -31.53 14.61
N ALA A 46 -14.17 -32.61 13.89
CA ALA A 46 -14.83 -32.55 12.60
C ALA A 46 -16.34 -32.28 12.73
N THR A 47 -16.97 -31.82 11.66
CA THR A 47 -18.42 -31.95 11.42
C THR A 47 -18.68 -32.06 9.93
N SER A 48 -19.56 -32.99 9.58
CA SER A 48 -19.87 -33.41 8.22
C SER A 48 -21.00 -32.57 7.59
N GLU A 49 -21.01 -32.54 6.25
CA GLU A 49 -22.17 -32.58 5.32
C GLU A 49 -23.58 -32.11 5.78
N PRO A 50 -24.33 -31.40 4.91
CA PRO A 50 -24.90 -32.10 3.76
C PRO A 50 -24.97 -31.37 2.41
N THR A 51 -25.14 -32.21 1.40
CA THR A 51 -25.53 -31.95 0.01
C THR A 51 -26.79 -31.09 -0.14
N ALA A 52 -26.79 -30.15 -1.08
CA ALA A 52 -28.01 -29.63 -1.72
C ALA A 52 -27.74 -29.32 -3.20
N LYS A 53 -28.19 -30.21 -4.09
CA LYS A 53 -28.22 -30.04 -5.54
C LYS A 53 -29.66 -29.70 -5.92
N THR A 54 -29.93 -28.48 -6.36
CA THR A 54 -31.23 -28.12 -6.94
C THR A 54 -31.03 -27.36 -8.24
N GLU A 55 -31.74 -27.83 -9.26
CA GLU A 55 -31.71 -27.35 -10.64
C GLU A 55 -32.87 -26.38 -10.89
N THR A 56 -32.62 -25.40 -11.78
CA THR A 56 -33.55 -24.95 -12.85
C THR A 56 -34.87 -24.22 -12.49
N THR A 57 -35.20 -23.24 -13.36
CA THR A 57 -36.49 -22.49 -13.48
C THR A 57 -36.86 -21.56 -12.30
N THR A 58 -37.39 -20.34 -12.52
CA THR A 58 -38.51 -20.03 -13.42
C THR A 58 -38.49 -18.59 -13.99
N ALA A 59 -39.06 -18.50 -15.18
CA ALA A 59 -39.51 -17.36 -15.99
C ALA A 59 -39.80 -15.97 -15.35
N THR A 60 -39.36 -14.95 -16.10
CA THR A 60 -40.01 -13.66 -16.48
C THR A 60 -41.23 -13.08 -15.74
N LYS A 61 -41.22 -11.73 -15.73
CA LYS A 61 -42.31 -10.74 -15.52
C LYS A 61 -42.77 -10.55 -14.09
N ASP A 62 -42.36 -9.42 -13.50
CA ASP A 62 -43.17 -8.19 -13.48
C ASP A 62 -42.20 -6.99 -13.63
N GLY A 63 -42.60 -5.80 -14.08
CA GLY A 63 -43.94 -5.25 -14.28
C GLY A 63 -44.02 -3.79 -13.81
N GLU A 64 -43.14 -3.41 -12.89
CA GLU A 64 -43.22 -2.15 -12.15
C GLU A 64 -42.56 -0.96 -12.86
N LYS A 65 -43.41 -0.03 -13.33
CA LYS A 65 -43.00 1.34 -13.62
C LYS A 65 -42.74 2.08 -12.31
N HIS A 66 -41.50 2.51 -12.08
CA HIS A 66 -41.24 3.66 -11.23
C HIS A 66 -40.83 4.86 -12.10
N SER A 67 -41.72 5.84 -12.17
CA SER A 67 -41.43 7.14 -12.79
C SER A 67 -40.56 8.00 -11.88
N GLU A 68 -39.55 8.61 -12.48
CA GLU A 68 -39.13 10.01 -12.32
C GLU A 68 -39.25 10.63 -10.91
N GLY A 69 -38.10 10.82 -10.25
CA GLY A 69 -37.99 11.67 -9.06
C GLY A 69 -36.57 11.71 -8.51
N ASP A 70 -35.89 12.83 -8.72
CA ASP A 70 -34.59 13.20 -8.11
C ASP A 70 -33.37 12.31 -8.43
N GLY A 71 -33.03 12.24 -9.72
CA GLY A 71 -31.64 12.01 -10.11
C GLY A 71 -30.86 13.32 -9.99
N HIS A 72 -30.03 13.46 -8.94
CA HIS A 72 -29.01 14.51 -8.85
C HIS A 72 -27.90 14.25 -9.91
N ASP A 73 -28.23 14.58 -11.16
CA ASP A 73 -27.32 14.45 -12.30
C ASP A 73 -26.29 15.59 -12.29
N HIS A 74 -25.16 15.33 -11.63
CA HIS A 74 -23.97 16.18 -11.71
C HIS A 74 -23.07 15.86 -12.93
N SER A 75 -23.63 15.34 -14.03
CA SER A 75 -22.92 15.14 -15.31
C SER A 75 -22.72 16.45 -16.08
N LYS A 76 -21.93 17.36 -15.50
CA LYS A 76 -21.26 18.45 -16.22
C LYS A 76 -19.76 18.40 -15.94
N GLY A 77 -19.13 17.38 -16.51
CA GLY A 77 -17.67 17.20 -16.59
C GLY A 77 -17.33 16.53 -17.91
N ASP A 78 -16.28 17.00 -18.57
CA ASP A 78 -15.97 16.67 -19.96
C ASP A 78 -15.67 15.19 -20.19
N LYS A 79 -15.96 14.73 -21.42
CA LYS A 79 -15.50 13.42 -21.90
C LYS A 79 -13.97 13.39 -21.93
N LYS A 80 -13.36 12.72 -20.95
CA LYS A 80 -11.97 12.28 -20.96
C LYS A 80 -11.87 10.81 -20.59
N ASP A 81 -11.90 9.97 -21.62
CA ASP A 81 -11.06 8.77 -21.77
C ASP A 81 -10.82 7.85 -20.56
N GLY A 82 -11.92 7.37 -19.97
CA GLY A 82 -12.09 5.93 -19.78
C GLY A 82 -11.24 5.19 -18.74
N HIS A 83 -10.45 5.87 -17.90
CA HIS A 83 -9.69 5.25 -16.81
C HIS A 83 -10.10 5.82 -15.46
N SER A 84 -11.11 5.21 -14.83
CA SER A 84 -11.43 5.47 -13.43
C SER A 84 -10.30 4.98 -12.53
N GLY A 85 -9.63 5.89 -11.81
CA GLY A 85 -8.57 5.52 -10.87
C GLY A 85 -9.08 4.64 -9.71
N GLN A 86 -8.17 3.88 -9.11
CA GLN A 86 -8.42 3.23 -7.83
C GLN A 86 -8.39 4.27 -6.72
N VAL A 87 -9.42 4.27 -5.87
CA VAL A 87 -9.53 5.20 -4.74
C VAL A 87 -9.25 4.48 -3.42
N VAL A 88 -8.41 5.09 -2.58
CA VAL A 88 -8.18 4.69 -1.19
C VAL A 88 -8.38 5.91 -0.28
N GLN A 89 -9.25 5.76 0.72
CA GLN A 89 -9.40 6.74 1.79
C GLN A 89 -8.55 6.34 3.01
N SER A 90 -7.78 7.28 3.55
CA SER A 90 -6.95 7.12 4.74
C SER A 90 -7.26 8.24 5.74
N GLY A 91 -8.22 7.98 6.62
CA GLY A 91 -8.76 9.00 7.53
C GLY A 91 -9.38 10.16 6.75
N LYS A 92 -8.77 11.35 6.87
CA LYS A 92 -9.16 12.58 6.15
C LYS A 92 -8.60 12.70 4.74
N TYR A 93 -7.72 11.78 4.31
CA TYR A 93 -7.09 11.83 2.99
C TYR A 93 -7.79 10.93 1.99
N HIS A 94 -7.91 11.41 0.77
CA HIS A 94 -8.45 10.71 -0.39
C HIS A 94 -7.33 10.62 -1.44
N VAL A 95 -6.89 9.40 -1.75
CA VAL A 95 -5.88 9.12 -2.77
C VAL A 95 -6.52 8.42 -3.94
N GLU A 96 -6.44 9.03 -5.12
CA GLU A 96 -6.77 8.41 -6.40
C GLU A 96 -5.47 7.98 -7.08
N PHE A 97 -5.40 6.75 -7.58
CA PHE A 97 -4.28 6.19 -8.32
C PHE A 97 -4.75 5.66 -9.68
N ALA A 98 -4.12 6.14 -10.75
CA ALA A 98 -4.26 5.62 -12.10
C ALA A 98 -2.90 5.13 -12.64
N SER A 99 -2.95 4.20 -13.59
CA SER A 99 -1.78 3.65 -14.27
C SER A 99 -2.03 3.63 -15.78
N ASP A 100 -1.15 4.28 -16.55
CA ASP A 100 -1.23 4.30 -18.02
C ASP A 100 -0.01 3.60 -18.65
N PRO A 101 -0.18 2.38 -19.22
CA PRO A 101 0.89 1.64 -19.88
C PRO A 101 1.32 2.24 -21.24
N ALA A 102 2.46 2.92 -21.25
CA ALA A 102 3.18 3.29 -22.48
C ALA A 102 4.10 2.15 -22.97
N LYS A 103 4.65 2.28 -24.18
CA LYS A 103 5.50 1.25 -24.85
C LYS A 103 6.61 0.68 -23.94
N ASP A 104 7.44 1.54 -23.37
CA ASP A 104 8.65 1.16 -22.61
C ASP A 104 8.56 1.53 -21.10
N SER A 105 7.40 2.00 -20.63
CA SER A 105 7.18 2.40 -19.23
C SER A 105 5.70 2.45 -18.86
N THR A 106 5.38 2.53 -17.58
CA THR A 106 4.01 2.83 -17.09
C THR A 106 4.03 4.16 -16.37
N HIS A 107 3.13 5.08 -16.75
CA HIS A 107 2.87 6.29 -15.98
C HIS A 107 2.08 5.93 -14.72
N LEU A 108 2.47 6.50 -13.59
CA LEU A 108 1.81 6.36 -12.29
C LEU A 108 1.30 7.74 -11.90
N ASP A 109 -0.01 7.91 -12.00
CA ASP A 109 -0.69 9.19 -11.85
C ASP A 109 -1.48 9.17 -10.54
N ILE A 110 -1.19 10.12 -9.64
CA ILE A 110 -1.79 10.16 -8.30
C ILE A 110 -2.36 11.53 -8.01
N LYS A 111 -3.64 11.58 -7.61
CA LYS A 111 -4.25 12.76 -7.01
C LYS A 111 -4.40 12.55 -5.51
N LEU A 112 -4.11 13.60 -4.73
CA LEU A 112 -4.18 13.58 -3.27
C LEU A 112 -5.03 14.75 -2.80
N HIS A 113 -6.12 14.44 -2.11
CA HIS A 113 -6.99 15.41 -1.47
C HIS A 113 -7.03 15.19 0.04
N GLY A 114 -7.26 16.27 0.78
CA GLY A 114 -7.48 16.28 2.22
C GLY A 114 -8.96 16.46 2.58
N GLU A 115 -9.20 17.06 3.74
CA GLU A 115 -10.55 17.35 4.22
C GLU A 115 -11.30 18.28 3.25
N LYS A 116 -12.60 18.02 3.04
CA LYS A 116 -13.46 18.77 2.09
C LYS A 116 -12.91 18.80 0.65
N ASP A 117 -12.28 17.70 0.24
CA ASP A 117 -11.66 17.49 -1.07
C ASP A 117 -10.62 18.56 -1.47
N GLN A 118 -9.98 19.20 -0.48
CA GLN A 118 -8.90 20.15 -0.74
C GLN A 118 -7.70 19.45 -1.39
N GLU A 119 -7.31 19.87 -2.59
CA GLU A 119 -6.09 19.42 -3.27
C GLU A 119 -4.82 19.67 -2.43
N ILE A 120 -3.94 18.66 -2.34
CA ILE A 120 -2.67 18.73 -1.61
C ILE A 120 -1.53 18.59 -2.61
N THR A 121 -0.76 19.65 -2.81
CA THR A 121 0.31 19.74 -3.82
C THR A 121 1.73 19.74 -3.24
N ASP A 122 1.86 19.77 -1.90
CA ASP A 122 3.12 19.90 -1.16
C ASP A 122 3.51 18.64 -0.35
N ALA A 123 2.85 17.50 -0.60
CA ALA A 123 3.17 16.23 0.03
C ALA A 123 4.40 15.56 -0.58
N LYS A 124 5.05 14.67 0.18
CA LYS A 124 6.14 13.81 -0.32
C LYS A 124 5.59 12.40 -0.54
N LEU A 125 5.61 11.95 -1.78
CA LEU A 125 5.12 10.62 -2.17
C LEU A 125 6.28 9.75 -2.65
N THR A 126 6.30 8.51 -2.16
CA THR A 126 7.20 7.45 -2.64
C THR A 126 6.38 6.21 -2.98
N ALA A 127 6.45 5.74 -4.22
CA ALA A 127 5.86 4.49 -4.64
C ALA A 127 6.89 3.35 -4.49
N GLN A 128 6.57 2.35 -3.68
CA GLN A 128 7.25 1.06 -3.72
C GLN A 128 6.41 0.12 -4.60
N VAL A 129 6.95 -0.24 -5.76
CA VAL A 129 6.26 -1.05 -6.77
C VAL A 129 6.89 -2.43 -6.82
N GLN A 130 6.13 -3.45 -6.45
CA GLN A 130 6.48 -4.85 -6.70
C GLN A 130 6.10 -5.21 -8.15
N LEU A 131 7.06 -5.73 -8.89
CA LEU A 131 6.94 -6.23 -10.26
C LEU A 131 6.33 -7.64 -10.28
N PRO A 132 5.86 -8.14 -11.45
CA PRO A 132 5.32 -9.50 -11.60
C PRO A 132 6.31 -10.62 -11.24
N ASP A 133 7.61 -10.37 -11.28
CA ASP A 133 8.67 -11.31 -10.84
C ASP A 133 8.91 -11.31 -9.32
N GLY A 134 8.17 -10.47 -8.57
CA GLY A 134 8.29 -10.31 -7.13
C GLY A 134 9.37 -9.32 -6.67
N THR A 135 10.21 -8.81 -7.57
CA THR A 135 11.20 -7.76 -7.25
C THR A 135 10.52 -6.42 -6.98
N SER A 136 11.18 -5.51 -6.27
CA SER A 136 10.61 -4.22 -5.90
C SER A 136 11.47 -3.04 -6.36
N GLN A 137 10.84 -2.03 -6.95
CA GLN A 137 11.43 -0.73 -7.26
C GLN A 137 10.88 0.35 -6.34
N THR A 138 11.72 1.31 -5.93
CA THR A 138 11.31 2.47 -5.13
C THR A 138 11.47 3.73 -5.98
N ILE A 139 10.38 4.48 -6.14
CA ILE A 139 10.30 5.62 -7.06
C ILE A 139 9.72 6.83 -6.30
N ALA A 140 10.40 7.97 -6.36
CA ALA A 140 9.85 9.23 -5.87
C ALA A 140 8.78 9.73 -6.85
N VAL A 141 7.64 10.17 -6.33
CA VAL A 141 6.52 10.70 -7.14
C VAL A 141 6.41 12.22 -6.88
N PRO A 142 7.08 13.06 -7.69
CA PRO A 142 6.97 14.51 -7.56
C PRO A 142 5.60 15.02 -8.03
N TYR A 143 5.18 16.17 -7.48
CA TYR A 143 4.02 16.89 -7.98
C TYR A 143 4.35 17.59 -9.31
N ASN A 144 3.54 17.35 -10.34
CA ASN A 144 3.60 18.06 -11.62
C ASN A 144 2.56 19.19 -11.62
N ALA A 145 3.03 20.44 -11.64
CA ALA A 145 2.18 21.63 -11.61
C ALA A 145 1.43 21.90 -12.93
N GLU A 146 1.91 21.37 -14.07
CA GLU A 146 1.25 21.49 -15.37
C GLU A 146 0.08 20.51 -15.49
N GLU A 147 0.29 19.27 -15.04
CA GLU A 147 -0.73 18.20 -15.05
C GLU A 147 -1.69 18.25 -13.85
N LYS A 148 -1.33 18.96 -12.78
CA LYS A 148 -2.07 19.04 -11.49
C LYS A 148 -2.27 17.69 -10.81
N GLN A 149 -1.21 16.90 -10.78
CA GLN A 149 -1.18 15.58 -10.15
C GLN A 149 0.27 15.20 -9.82
N TYR A 150 0.45 14.22 -8.95
CA TYR A 150 1.75 13.59 -8.74
C TYR A 150 1.99 12.56 -9.83
N VAL A 151 3.15 12.61 -10.49
CA VAL A 151 3.46 11.78 -11.66
C VAL A 151 4.81 11.11 -11.48
N ALA A 152 4.85 9.80 -11.69
CA ALA A 152 6.10 9.04 -11.81
C ALA A 152 6.06 8.11 -13.02
N LYS A 153 7.23 7.69 -13.51
CA LYS A 153 7.33 6.68 -14.57
C LYS A 153 8.07 5.45 -14.08
N LEU A 154 7.39 4.30 -14.14
CA LEU A 154 7.97 2.99 -13.88
C LEU A 154 8.60 2.46 -15.17
N MET A 155 9.93 2.38 -15.22
CA MET A 155 10.67 1.85 -16.37
C MET A 155 10.60 0.32 -16.39
N THR A 156 9.64 -0.23 -17.14
CA THR A 156 9.41 -1.67 -17.25
C THR A 156 8.57 -2.01 -18.48
N THR A 157 8.81 -3.19 -19.05
CA THR A 157 8.02 -3.77 -20.14
C THR A 157 7.39 -5.11 -19.77
N ALA A 158 7.63 -5.63 -18.56
CA ALA A 158 7.03 -6.87 -18.11
C ALA A 158 5.49 -6.76 -18.05
N THR A 159 4.80 -7.85 -18.34
CA THR A 159 3.33 -7.92 -18.25
C THR A 159 2.92 -8.74 -17.03
N GLY A 160 1.72 -8.49 -16.52
CA GLY A 160 1.16 -9.16 -15.34
C GLY A 160 0.78 -8.22 -14.20
N ASP A 161 0.68 -8.79 -13.00
CA ASP A 161 0.20 -8.10 -11.80
C ASP A 161 1.31 -7.32 -11.08
N TYR A 162 1.10 -6.01 -10.92
CA TYR A 162 1.94 -5.11 -10.13
C TYR A 162 1.25 -4.78 -8.81
N LYS A 163 2.02 -4.63 -7.73
CA LYS A 163 1.51 -4.14 -6.43
C LYS A 163 2.22 -2.85 -6.06
N VAL A 164 1.47 -1.84 -5.61
CA VAL A 164 2.00 -0.53 -5.23
C VAL A 164 1.71 -0.28 -3.75
N VAL A 165 2.73 0.05 -2.99
CA VAL A 165 2.59 0.71 -1.68
C VAL A 165 3.00 2.16 -1.89
N LEU A 166 2.02 3.07 -1.87
CA LEU A 166 2.27 4.50 -1.91
C LEU A 166 2.47 4.99 -0.47
N GLN A 167 3.67 5.45 -0.16
CA GLN A 167 4.03 6.05 1.11
C GLN A 167 3.88 7.56 0.99
N THR A 168 2.97 8.15 1.78
CA THR A 168 2.61 9.56 1.70
C THR A 168 2.98 10.25 3.00
N ASP A 169 3.69 11.38 2.92
CA ASP A 169 3.98 12.30 4.03
C ASP A 169 3.38 13.67 3.70
N VAL A 170 2.33 14.04 4.44
CA VAL A 170 1.69 15.36 4.39
C VAL A 170 2.11 16.13 5.64
N LYS A 171 3.11 17.01 5.50
CA LYS A 171 3.57 17.91 6.57
C LYS A 171 3.98 17.17 7.87
N GLY A 172 4.52 15.96 7.73
CA GLY A 172 4.92 15.08 8.83
C GLY A 172 3.89 14.00 9.19
N GLU A 173 2.63 14.13 8.75
CA GLU A 173 1.62 13.08 8.91
C GLU A 173 1.81 12.01 7.83
N LYS A 174 2.09 10.78 8.27
CA LYS A 174 2.47 9.67 7.39
C LYS A 174 1.41 8.59 7.33
N PHE A 175 1.07 8.15 6.13
CA PHE A 175 0.19 7.03 5.88
C PHE A 175 0.60 6.27 4.62
N ASN A 176 0.13 5.03 4.49
CA ASN A 176 0.39 4.18 3.34
C ASN A 176 -0.93 3.81 2.65
N SER A 177 -1.03 4.06 1.35
CA SER A 177 -2.09 3.53 0.49
C SER A 177 -1.58 2.31 -0.28
N ARG A 178 -2.46 1.36 -0.61
CA ARG A 178 -2.12 0.15 -1.37
C ARG A 178 -2.98 0.04 -2.60
N PHE A 179 -2.35 -0.21 -3.75
CA PHE A 179 -3.00 -0.35 -5.04
C PHE A 179 -2.41 -1.55 -5.79
N SER A 180 -3.06 -1.98 -6.86
CA SER A 180 -2.51 -2.97 -7.79
C SER A 180 -3.01 -2.69 -9.20
N PHE A 181 -2.15 -2.85 -10.20
CA PHE A 181 -2.54 -2.70 -11.60
C PHE A 181 -2.01 -3.85 -12.44
N LYS A 182 -2.58 -4.02 -13.63
CA LYS A 182 -2.06 -4.93 -14.65
C LYS A 182 -1.45 -4.14 -15.79
N ARG A 183 -0.38 -4.69 -16.35
CA ARG A 183 0.26 -4.25 -17.59
C ARG A 183 0.28 -5.40 -18.58
#